data_AF-A0A955DV72-F1
#
_entry.id   AF-A0A955DV72-F1
#
_cell.length_a   1.000
_cell.length_b   1.000
_cell.length_c   1.000
_cell.angle_alpha   90.00
_cell.angle_beta   90.00
_cell.angle_gamma   90.00
#
_symmetry.space_group_name_H-M   'P 1'
#
loop_
_entity.id
_entity.type
_entity.pdbx_description
1 polymer ?
#
loop_
_entity_poly.entity_id
_entity_poly.type
_entity_poly.pdbx_seq_one_letter_code
_entity_poly.pdbx_strand_id
1 'polypeptide(L)' 'KGADLLAMRVRQIASMHKIPIVERPPLARALYYGVEVGQSIRPEHYEAVAEILAYVYRLEERSAA' A
#
# COMPACT_ATOMS: atom_id res chain seq x y z
N LYS A 1 -2.22 6.29 6.32
CA LYS A 1 -3.26 5.60 7.12
C LYS A 1 -4.54 6.42 7.05
N GLY A 2 -5.71 5.81 6.81
CA GLY A 2 -7.00 6.50 6.74
C GLY A 2 -8.17 5.56 6.53
N ALA A 3 -9.38 5.98 6.89
CA ALA A 3 -10.64 5.24 6.73
C ALA A 3 -11.70 6.11 6.02
N ASP A 4 -12.74 5.48 5.50
CA ASP A 4 -13.90 6.13 4.87
C ASP A 4 -13.50 7.22 3.85
N LEU A 5 -13.98 8.45 4.05
CA LEU A 5 -13.71 9.59 3.18
C LEU A 5 -12.21 9.91 3.06
N LEU A 6 -11.44 9.72 4.14
CA LEU A 6 -9.99 9.92 4.08
C LEU A 6 -9.32 8.86 3.20
N ALA A 7 -9.74 7.60 3.32
CA ALA A 7 -9.23 6.53 2.45
C ALA A 7 -9.59 6.80 0.98
N MET A 8 -10.81 7.27 0.70
CA MET A 8 -11.22 7.68 -0.65
C MET A 8 -10.34 8.81 -1.19
N ARG A 9 -10.07 9.84 -0.39
CA ARG A 9 -9.19 10.95 -0.77
C ARG A 9 -7.77 10.49 -1.06
N VAL A 10 -7.21 9.57 -0.26
CA VAL A 10 -5.88 8.98 -0.51
C VAL A 10 -5.86 8.25 -1.86
N ARG A 11 -6.88 7.43 -2.16
CA ARG A 11 -6.99 6.73 -3.45
C ARG A 11 -7.10 7.69 -4.64
N GLN A 12 -7.86 8.78 -4.49
CA GLN A 12 -7.97 9.81 -5.52
C GLN A 12 -6.62 10.45 -5.81
N ILE A 13 -5.89 10.86 -4.77
CA ILE A 13 -4.55 11.45 -4.92
C ILE A 13 -3.58 10.45 -5.55
N ALA A 14 -3.57 9.21 -5.07
CA ALA A 14 -2.74 8.14 -5.64
C ALA A 14 -2.99 7.97 -7.15
N SER A 15 -4.26 7.95 -7.58
CA SER A 15 -4.63 7.85 -8.99
C SER A 15 -4.11 9.04 -9.82
N MET A 16 -4.24 10.28 -9.33
CA MET A 16 -3.73 11.46 -10.02
C MET A 16 -2.21 11.42 -10.23
N HIS A 17 -1.47 10.82 -9.29
CA HIS A 17 -0.02 10.65 -9.37
C HIS A 17 0.41 9.31 -9.96
N LYS A 18 -0.52 8.51 -10.51
CA LYS A 18 -0.26 7.19 -11.08
C LYS A 18 0.42 6.21 -10.10
N ILE A 19 0.15 6.36 -8.80
CA ILE A 19 0.64 5.44 -7.77
C ILE A 19 -0.24 4.18 -7.78
N PRO A 20 0.32 2.98 -7.97
CA PRO A 20 -0.45 1.73 -7.98
C PRO A 20 -1.22 1.51 -6.67
N ILE A 21 -2.47 1.09 -6.79
CA ILE A 21 -3.33 0.76 -5.64
C ILE A 21 -3.50 -0.76 -5.60
N VAL A 22 -2.95 -1.40 -4.57
CA VAL A 22 -3.05 -2.85 -4.37
C VAL A 22 -4.01 -3.14 -3.23
N GLU A 23 -5.04 -3.95 -3.49
CA GLU A 23 -6.03 -4.32 -2.50
C GLU A 23 -5.63 -5.60 -1.75
N ARG A 24 -5.25 -5.47 -0.47
CA ARG A 24 -5.03 -6.59 0.46
C ARG A 24 -5.72 -6.34 1.80
N PRO A 25 -7.03 -6.65 1.93
CA PRO A 25 -7.81 -6.25 3.10
C PRO A 25 -7.26 -6.73 4.45
N PRO A 26 -6.77 -7.98 4.63
CA PRO A 26 -6.19 -8.42 5.91
C PRO A 26 -4.97 -7.61 6.32
N LEU A 27 -4.01 -7.42 5.40
CA LEU A 27 -2.79 -6.65 5.66
C LEU A 27 -3.09 -5.17 5.88
N ALA A 28 -3.97 -4.59 5.07
CA ALA A 28 -4.38 -3.19 5.22
C ALA A 28 -4.98 -2.93 6.61
N ARG A 29 -5.83 -3.84 7.12
CA ARG A 29 -6.36 -3.76 8.49
C ARG A 29 -5.26 -3.92 9.54
N ALA A 30 -4.37 -4.91 9.39
CA ALA A 30 -3.27 -5.11 10.33
C ALA A 30 -2.37 -3.89 10.44
N LEU A 31 -1.98 -3.29 9.30
CA LEU A 31 -1.19 -2.07 9.26
C LEU A 31 -1.96 -0.85 9.80
N TYR A 32 -3.26 -0.75 9.51
CA TYR A 32 -4.09 0.33 10.03
C TYR A 32 -4.13 0.33 11.56
N TYR A 33 -4.28 -0.83 12.21
CA TYR A 33 -4.32 -0.90 13.68
C TYR A 33 -2.93 -0.97 14.32
N GLY A 34 -1.93 -1.50 13.63
CA GLY A 34 -0.63 -1.84 14.20
C GLY A 34 0.50 -0.84 13.96
N VAL A 35 0.33 0.12 13.05
CA VAL A 35 1.40 1.06 12.64
C VAL A 35 0.87 2.49 12.59
N GLU A 36 1.66 3.42 13.10
CA GLU A 36 1.38 4.85 13.00
C GLU A 36 2.07 5.52 11.80
N VAL A 37 1.52 6.63 11.35
CA VAL A 37 2.09 7.39 10.22
C VAL A 37 3.47 7.92 10.61
N GLY A 38 4.47 7.70 9.76
CA GLY A 38 5.87 8.07 10.02
C GLY A 38 6.65 7.00 10.77
N GLN A 39 5.99 5.95 11.27
CA GLN A 39 6.65 4.81 11.90
C GLN A 39 7.04 3.75 10.87
N SER A 40 8.16 3.08 11.11
CA SER A 40 8.51 1.86 10.37
C SER A 40 7.52 0.72 10.66
N ILE A 41 7.26 -0.11 9.66
CA ILE A 41 6.47 -1.33 9.83
C ILE A 41 7.18 -2.33 10.77
N ARG A 42 6.40 -3.19 11.44
CA ARG A 42 6.94 -4.23 12.33
C ARG A 42 7.49 -5.43 11.53
N PRO A 43 8.49 -6.17 12.05
CA PRO A 43 9.08 -7.33 11.37
C PRO A 43 8.09 -8.39 10.92
N GLU A 44 7.03 -8.62 11.70
CA GLU A 44 5.95 -9.57 11.37
C GLU A 44 5.18 -9.23 10.07
N HIS A 45 5.32 -8.00 9.55
CA HIS A 45 4.70 -7.57 8.29
C HIS A 45 5.68 -7.51 7.11
N TYR A 46 6.96 -7.80 7.32
CA TYR A 46 7.99 -7.60 6.29
C TYR A 46 7.76 -8.47 5.06
N GLU A 47 7.47 -9.76 5.25
CA GLU A 47 7.23 -10.69 4.16
C GLU A 47 6.05 -10.26 3.27
N ALA A 48 4.91 -9.95 3.90
CA ALA A 48 3.71 -9.53 3.18
C ALA A 48 3.90 -8.20 2.43
N VAL A 49 4.67 -7.26 3.00
CA VAL A 49 5.00 -6.00 2.33
C VAL A 49 6.00 -6.22 1.20
N ALA A 50 7.00 -7.08 1.38
CA ALA A 50 7.97 -7.43 0.34
C ALA A 50 7.29 -8.07 -0.88
N GLU A 51 6.30 -8.94 -0.67
CA GLU A 51 5.50 -9.53 -1.75
C GLU A 51 4.78 -8.44 -2.58
N ILE A 52 4.21 -7.43 -1.92
CA ILE A 52 3.54 -6.30 -2.58
C ILE A 52 4.54 -5.46 -3.37
N LEU A 53 5.69 -5.13 -2.77
CA LEU A 53 6.74 -4.38 -3.47
C LEU A 53 7.19 -5.13 -4.73
N ALA A 54 7.46 -6.43 -4.62
CA ALA A 54 7.84 -7.26 -5.76
C ALA A 54 6.75 -7.30 -6.85
N TYR A 55 5.47 -7.31 -6.46
CA TYR A 55 4.36 -7.23 -7.42
C TYR A 55 4.33 -5.87 -8.14
N VAL A 56 4.48 -4.77 -7.40
CA VAL A 56 4.49 -3.42 -7.97
C VAL A 56 5.66 -3.23 -8.94
N TYR A 57 6.87 -3.66 -8.56
CA TYR A 57 8.04 -3.56 -9.45
C TYR A 57 7.84 -4.30 -10.77
N ARG A 58 7.27 -5.52 -10.74
CA ARG A 58 6.97 -6.28 -11.97
C ARG A 58 5.89 -5.61 -12.82
N LEU A 59 4.92 -4.95 -12.20
CA LEU A 59 3.88 -4.22 -12.91
C LEU A 59 4.47 -3.00 -13.64
N GLU A 60 5.35 -2.27 -12.96
CA GLU A 60 6.04 -1.11 -13.55
C GLU A 60 6.97 -1.53 -14.70
N GLU A 61 7.74 -2.60 -14.53
CA GLU A 61 8.62 -3.15 -15.58
C GLU A 61 7.83 -3.53 -16.85
N ARG A 62 6.65 -4.15 -16.69
CA ARG A 62 5.75 -4.44 -17.81
C ARG A 62 5.14 -3.21 -18.47
N SER A 63 5.01 -2.11 -17.74
CA SER A 63 4.45 -0.85 -18.28
C SER A 63 5.48 0.03 -18.97
N ALA A 64 6.78 -0.21 -18.72
CA ALA A 64 7.90 0.47 -19.36
C ALA A 64 8.39 -0.22 -20.65
N ALA A 65 7.94 -1.45 -20.91
CA ALA A 65 8.17 -2.22 -22.13
C ALA A 65 7.07 -1.96 -23.17
#